data_AF-D5PJQ6-F1
#
_entry.id   AF-D5PJQ6-F1
#
_cell.length_a   1.000
_cell.length_b   1.000
_cell.length_c   1.000
_cell.angle_alpha   90.00
_cell.angle_beta   90.00
_cell.angle_gamma   90.00
#
_symmetry.space_group_name_H-M   'P 1'
#
loop_
_entity.id
_entity.type
_entity.pdbx_description
1 polymer ?
#
loop_
_entity_poly.entity_id
_entity_poly.type
_entity_poly.pdbx_seq_one_letter_code
_entity_poly.pdbx_strand_id
1 'polypeptide(L)'
;MAAAARGDGRGRRLRRAEPRRAGAAGRPLAVAAAVDDPIHPLRVGVEWVGAAARAALRTVTLDEIGADPAALGAACLAALADAG
;
A
#
# COMPACT_ATOMS: atom_id res chain seq x y z
N MET A 1 32.80 -1.59 38.96
CA MET A 1 32.40 -2.68 38.03
C MET A 1 30.92 -2.95 38.27
N ALA A 2 29.99 -3.01 37.32
CA ALA A 2 30.06 -3.24 35.88
C ALA A 2 29.02 -2.36 35.12
N ALA A 3 29.18 -2.32 33.80
CA ALA A 3 28.74 -1.28 32.89
C ALA A 3 27.24 -1.27 32.54
N ALA A 4 26.71 -0.06 32.34
CA ALA A 4 25.43 0.21 31.71
C ALA A 4 25.43 -0.20 30.23
N ALA A 5 24.51 -1.08 29.84
CA ALA A 5 24.22 -1.34 28.44
C ALA A 5 23.44 -0.15 27.87
N ARG A 6 24.15 0.78 27.23
CA ARG A 6 23.54 1.84 26.42
C ARG A 6 23.03 1.21 25.13
N GLY A 7 21.72 0.93 25.08
CA GLY A 7 21.06 0.62 23.81
C GLY A 7 21.18 1.83 22.89
N ASP A 8 21.84 1.68 21.74
CA ASP A 8 21.90 2.74 20.76
C ASP A 8 20.49 2.94 20.18
N GLY A 9 19.98 4.17 20.24
CA GLY A 9 18.61 4.49 19.83
C GLY A 9 18.38 4.44 18.31
N ARG A 10 18.96 3.49 17.58
CA ARG A 10 18.79 3.35 16.13
C ARG A 10 17.48 2.63 15.78
N GLY A 11 16.37 3.19 16.26
CA GLY A 11 15.10 3.03 15.56
C GLY A 11 15.27 3.61 14.17
N ARG A 12 15.54 2.77 13.17
CA ARG A 12 15.64 3.17 11.77
C ARG A 12 14.27 3.68 11.35
N ARG A 13 14.02 4.99 11.53
CA ARG A 13 12.85 5.66 10.94
C ARG A 13 12.87 5.31 9.47
N LEU A 14 11.86 4.56 9.03
CA LEU A 14 11.55 4.42 7.62
C LEU A 14 11.28 5.84 7.15
N ARG A 15 12.23 6.46 6.45
CA ARG A 15 11.97 7.75 5.80
C ARG A 15 10.79 7.49 4.87
N ARG A 16 9.74 8.31 4.96
CA ARG A 16 8.67 8.29 3.96
C ARG A 16 9.36 8.51 2.62
N ALA A 17 9.35 7.52 1.74
CA ALA A 17 9.77 7.76 0.38
C ALA A 17 8.79 8.80 -0.16
N GLU A 18 9.28 9.99 -0.50
CA GLU A 18 8.52 10.92 -1.33
C GLU A 18 8.01 10.12 -2.55
N PRO A 19 6.72 10.23 -2.92
CA PRO A 19 6.17 9.45 -4.02
C PRO A 19 6.87 9.87 -5.31
N ARG A 20 7.95 9.18 -5.65
CA ARG A 20 8.51 9.18 -7.00
C ARG A 20 7.38 8.69 -7.89
N ARG A 21 7.04 9.42 -8.95
CA ARG A 21 5.99 9.07 -9.92
C ARG A 21 5.91 7.55 -10.09
N ALA A 22 4.88 6.94 -9.52
CA ALA A 22 4.60 5.54 -9.76
C ALA A 22 4.15 5.46 -11.23
N GLY A 23 4.89 4.75 -12.07
CA GLY A 23 4.53 4.66 -13.50
C GLY A 23 5.32 5.54 -14.46
N ALA A 24 6.63 5.74 -14.21
CA ALA A 24 7.55 6.25 -15.23
C ALA A 24 7.61 5.42 -16.54
N ALA A 25 6.85 4.31 -16.65
CA ALA A 25 6.95 3.34 -17.74
C ALA A 25 5.60 2.98 -18.43
N GLY A 26 4.57 3.84 -18.38
CA GLY A 26 3.34 3.72 -19.20
C GLY A 26 2.45 2.48 -19.00
N ARG A 27 2.85 1.55 -18.12
CA ARG A 27 2.11 0.35 -17.75
C ARG A 27 1.02 0.69 -16.71
N PRO A 28 -0.16 0.05 -16.79
CA PRO A 28 -1.21 0.20 -15.78
C PRO A 28 -0.72 -0.16 -14.38
N LEU A 29 -1.16 0.60 -13.38
CA LEU A 29 -0.99 0.32 -11.96
C LEU A 29 -2.36 -0.02 -11.33
N ALA A 30 -2.46 -1.15 -10.67
CA ALA A 30 -3.63 -1.54 -9.90
C ALA A 30 -3.34 -1.45 -8.41
N VAL A 31 -4.28 -0.91 -7.63
CA VAL A 31 -4.20 -0.88 -6.16
C VAL A 31 -5.47 -1.49 -5.58
N ALA A 32 -5.33 -2.43 -4.65
CA ALA A 32 -6.41 -2.88 -3.78
C ALA A 32 -6.04 -2.52 -2.34
N ALA A 33 -6.97 -1.94 -1.59
CA ALA A 33 -6.75 -1.52 -0.21
C ALA A 33 -7.95 -1.86 0.68
N ALA A 34 -7.68 -2.39 1.87
CA ALA A 34 -8.69 -2.52 2.90
C ALA A 34 -8.98 -1.15 3.51
N VAL A 35 -10.25 -0.75 3.56
CA VAL A 35 -10.66 0.59 4.04
C VAL A 35 -10.49 0.76 5.56
N ASP A 36 -10.47 -0.35 6.26
CA ASP A 36 -10.41 -0.51 7.71
C ASP A 36 -9.04 -1.01 8.20
N ASP A 37 -8.01 -1.02 7.33
CA ASP A 37 -6.64 -1.41 7.71
C ASP A 37 -5.93 -0.28 8.50
N PRO A 38 -5.60 -0.50 9.79
CA PRO A 38 -4.92 0.50 10.61
C PRO A 38 -3.41 0.56 10.34
N ILE A 39 -2.83 -0.45 9.69
CA ILE A 39 -1.41 -0.57 9.33
C ILE A 39 -1.17 0.07 7.94
N HIS A 40 -2.08 -0.12 7.00
CA HIS A 40 -2.00 0.38 5.63
C HIS A 40 -3.18 1.32 5.27
N PRO A 41 -3.15 2.60 5.71
CA PRO A 41 -4.27 3.51 5.50
C PRO A 41 -4.61 3.69 4.02
N LEU A 42 -5.91 3.67 3.69
CA LEU A 42 -6.46 3.87 2.34
C LEU A 42 -5.85 5.07 1.61
N ARG A 43 -5.57 6.16 2.33
CA ARG A 43 -4.95 7.37 1.79
C ARG A 43 -3.64 7.09 1.02
N VAL A 44 -2.84 6.12 1.46
CA VAL A 44 -1.60 5.74 0.75
C VAL A 44 -1.91 5.19 -0.64
N GLY A 45 -2.94 4.34 -0.77
CA GLY A 45 -3.39 3.82 -2.06
C GLY A 45 -3.93 4.92 -2.99
N VAL A 46 -4.67 5.88 -2.43
CA VAL A 46 -5.14 7.06 -3.16
C VAL A 46 -3.98 7.93 -3.66
N GLU A 47 -2.97 8.15 -2.82
CA GLU A 47 -1.74 8.88 -3.20
C GLU A 47 -0.99 8.20 -4.36
N TRP A 48 -0.95 6.85 -4.38
CA TRP A 48 -0.29 6.10 -5.45
C TRP A 48 -1.04 6.16 -6.78
N VAL A 49 -2.37 6.00 -6.76
CA VAL A 49 -3.19 6.10 -7.99
C VAL A 49 -3.13 7.52 -8.56
N GLY A 50 -3.15 8.55 -7.73
CA GLY A 50 -3.00 9.94 -8.18
C GLY A 50 -1.62 10.27 -8.78
N ALA A 51 -0.59 9.48 -8.47
CA ALA A 51 0.77 9.69 -8.97
C ALA A 51 1.05 8.99 -10.32
N ALA A 52 0.12 8.15 -10.79
CA ALA A 52 0.27 7.33 -11.99
C ALA A 52 -0.69 7.76 -13.11
N ALA A 53 -0.24 7.71 -14.37
CA ALA A 53 -1.05 8.14 -15.51
C ALA A 53 -2.18 7.17 -15.87
N ARG A 54 -1.98 5.86 -15.61
CA ARG A 54 -2.94 4.79 -15.84
C ARG A 54 -3.02 3.96 -14.57
N ALA A 55 -3.99 4.26 -13.74
CA ALA A 55 -4.16 3.55 -12.49
C ALA A 55 -5.60 3.52 -12.02
N ALA A 56 -5.95 2.47 -11.28
CA ALA A 56 -7.22 2.36 -10.62
C ALA A 56 -7.03 1.77 -9.21
N LEU A 57 -7.98 2.11 -8.34
CA LEU A 57 -8.06 1.61 -6.97
C LEU A 57 -9.41 0.94 -6.75
N ARG A 58 -9.38 -0.26 -6.16
CA ARG A 58 -10.57 -0.91 -5.60
C ARG A 58 -10.38 -1.08 -4.09
N THR A 59 -11.51 -1.12 -3.39
CA THR A 59 -11.53 -1.24 -1.94
C THR A 59 -12.16 -2.56 -1.52
N VAL A 60 -11.71 -3.06 -0.37
CA VAL A 60 -12.25 -4.21 0.35
C VAL A 60 -12.26 -3.87 1.85
N THR A 61 -12.71 -4.79 2.69
CA THR A 61 -12.58 -4.74 4.15
C THR A 61 -11.69 -5.88 4.66
N LEU A 62 -11.15 -5.74 5.87
CA LEU A 62 -10.43 -6.83 6.52
C LEU A 62 -11.33 -8.02 6.82
N ASP A 63 -12.63 -7.78 7.07
CA ASP A 63 -13.62 -8.84 7.27
C ASP A 63 -13.82 -9.67 5.99
N GLU A 64 -13.96 -9.02 4.83
CA GLU A 64 -14.04 -9.69 3.53
C GLU A 64 -12.78 -10.51 3.24
N ILE A 65 -11.59 -9.97 3.51
CA ILE A 65 -10.32 -10.70 3.33
C ILE A 65 -10.23 -11.88 4.31
N GLY A 66 -10.73 -11.72 5.53
CA GLY A 66 -10.75 -12.77 6.55
C GLY A 66 -11.70 -13.92 6.18
N ALA A 67 -12.85 -13.60 5.58
CA ALA A 67 -13.81 -14.58 5.08
C ALA A 67 -13.35 -15.25 3.77
N ASP A 68 -12.75 -14.48 2.86
CA ASP A 68 -12.17 -14.96 1.61
C ASP A 68 -10.83 -14.25 1.30
N PRO A 69 -9.69 -14.92 1.55
CA PRO A 69 -8.37 -14.38 1.25
C PRO A 69 -8.17 -14.02 -0.24
N ALA A 70 -8.92 -14.63 -1.16
CA ALA A 70 -8.84 -14.33 -2.58
C ALA A 70 -9.44 -12.96 -2.94
N ALA A 71 -10.32 -12.40 -2.09
CA ALA A 71 -11.00 -11.12 -2.33
C ALA A 71 -10.00 -9.98 -2.61
N LEU A 72 -8.89 -9.92 -1.87
CA LEU A 72 -7.85 -8.91 -2.10
C LEU A 72 -7.21 -9.04 -3.50
N GLY A 73 -6.89 -10.27 -3.92
CA GLY A 73 -6.33 -10.55 -5.23
C GLY A 73 -7.32 -10.25 -6.36
N ALA A 74 -8.58 -10.65 -6.19
CA ALA A 74 -9.65 -10.38 -7.14
C ALA A 74 -9.89 -8.88 -7.33
N ALA A 75 -9.94 -8.11 -6.24
CA ALA A 75 -10.05 -6.65 -6.30
C ALA A 75 -8.86 -6.01 -7.03
N CYS A 76 -7.65 -6.54 -6.85
CA CYS A 76 -6.45 -6.06 -7.53
C CYS A 76 -6.50 -6.33 -9.04
N LEU A 77 -6.94 -7.52 -9.46
CA LEU A 77 -7.11 -7.84 -10.88
C LEU A 77 -8.23 -7.03 -11.53
N ALA A 78 -9.34 -6.79 -10.82
CA ALA A 78 -10.40 -5.91 -11.28
C ALA A 78 -9.90 -4.46 -11.47
N ALA A 79 -9.13 -3.93 -10.51
CA ALA A 79 -8.48 -2.63 -10.66
C ALA A 79 -7.50 -2.59 -11.84
N LEU A 80 -6.79 -3.70 -12.13
CA LEU A 80 -5.90 -3.76 -13.28
C LEU A 80 -6.66 -3.71 -14.61
N ALA A 81 -7.83 -4.36 -14.67
CA ALA A 81 -8.72 -4.29 -15.82
C ALA A 81 -9.28 -2.87 -16.01
N ASP A 82 -9.64 -2.16 -14.94
CA ASP A 82 -10.12 -0.77 -15.00
C ASP A 82 -9.04 0.22 -15.47
N ALA A 83 -7.76 -0.06 -15.20
CA ALA A 83 -6.62 0.78 -15.58
C ALA A 83 -6.10 0.52 -17.02
N GLY A 84 -6.65 -0.48 -17.70
CA GLY A 84 -6.24 -1.03 -19.00
C GLY A 84 -6.91 -0.35 -20.18
#